data_AF-A0A136LJT7-F1
#
_entry.id   AF-A0A136LJT7-F1
#
_cell.length_a   1.000
_cell.length_b   1.000
_cell.length_c   1.000
_cell.angle_alpha   90.00
_cell.angle_beta   90.00
_cell.angle_gamma   90.00
#
_symmetry.space_group_name_H-M   'P 1'
#
loop_
_entity.id
_entity.type
_entity.pdbx_description
1 polymer ?
#
loop_
_entity_poly.entity_id
_entity_poly.type
_entity_poly.pdbx_seq_one_letter_code
_entity_poly.pdbx_strand_id
1 'polypeptide(L)'
;MTARHWTIVIAGLLTALTGAVSQQLSADKDPETGAFGPAQAAADVLREVAGTDGAFLAAALLKSNFDPNNLATLLQYPDNEIAVVAITGAKVRQAFERSISLYPQPNSSFLQISGFEVTFDPKAAP
;
A
#
# COMPACT_ATOMS: atom_id res chain seq x y z
N MET A 1 -35.47 18.11 -22.00
CA MET A 1 -35.07 16.69 -22.10
C MET A 1 -34.29 16.50 -23.39
N THR A 2 -32.96 16.44 -23.30
CA THR A 2 -32.09 15.98 -24.39
C THR A 2 -30.71 15.68 -23.80
N ALA A 3 -30.39 14.39 -23.64
CA ALA A 3 -29.12 13.90 -23.11
C ALA A 3 -28.01 14.01 -24.16
N ARG A 4 -26.79 14.40 -23.76
CA ARG A 4 -25.59 14.32 -24.61
C ARG A 4 -24.35 13.94 -23.79
N HIS A 5 -24.08 12.64 -23.79
CA HIS A 5 -22.78 11.95 -23.92
C HIS A 5 -21.52 12.69 -23.46
N TRP A 6 -20.89 12.18 -22.40
CA TRP A 6 -19.55 12.57 -21.98
C TRP A 6 -18.54 11.55 -22.52
N THR A 7 -17.85 11.91 -23.59
CA THR A 7 -16.72 11.13 -24.14
C THR A 7 -15.45 11.63 -23.46
N ILE A 8 -14.92 10.87 -22.50
CA ILE A 8 -13.60 11.15 -21.92
C ILE A 8 -12.56 10.49 -22.84
N VAL A 9 -11.87 11.31 -23.62
CA VAL A 9 -10.69 10.92 -24.39
C VAL A 9 -9.50 10.93 -23.43
N ILE A 10 -9.00 9.76 -23.04
CA ILE A 10 -7.71 9.64 -22.35
C ILE A 10 -6.63 9.65 -23.44
N ALA A 11 -6.19 10.85 -23.83
CA ALA A 11 -4.98 11.05 -24.61
C ALA A 11 -3.83 11.26 -23.61
N GLY A 12 -2.82 10.39 -23.69
CA GLY A 12 -1.66 10.43 -22.83
C GLY A 12 -0.91 11.76 -22.90
N LEU A 13 -0.37 12.17 -21.75
CA LEU A 13 0.77 13.06 -21.71
C LEU A 13 1.76 12.53 -20.68
N LEU A 14 2.70 11.76 -21.21
CA LEU A 14 4.00 11.48 -20.63
C LEU A 14 4.75 12.81 -20.52
N THR A 15 5.01 13.30 -19.32
CA THR A 15 6.20 14.07 -18.92
C THR A 15 5.99 14.67 -17.53
N ALA A 16 6.78 14.23 -16.54
CA ALA A 16 7.57 15.14 -15.70
C ALA A 16 8.36 14.39 -14.64
N LEU A 17 9.56 14.95 -14.38
CA LEU A 17 10.35 14.81 -13.16
C LEU A 17 11.14 13.51 -12.98
N THR A 18 12.27 13.49 -13.68
CA THR A 18 13.54 12.94 -13.18
C THR A 18 13.92 13.64 -11.86
N GLY A 19 13.32 13.22 -10.77
CA GLY A 19 13.89 13.33 -9.43
C GLY A 19 14.32 11.94 -9.03
N ALA A 20 15.62 11.68 -8.96
CA ALA A 20 16.16 10.43 -8.48
C ALA A 20 15.82 10.27 -6.99
N VAL A 21 14.62 9.78 -6.69
CA VAL A 21 14.35 9.10 -5.43
C VAL A 21 14.93 7.72 -5.60
N SER A 22 16.20 7.59 -5.21
CA SER A 22 16.85 6.32 -4.92
C SER A 22 16.14 5.68 -3.73
N GLN A 23 14.89 5.25 -3.89
CA GLN A 23 14.30 4.28 -3.00
C GLN A 23 15.05 2.99 -3.28
N GLN A 24 16.03 2.75 -2.42
CA GLN A 24 16.71 1.49 -2.24
C GLN A 24 15.62 0.40 -2.16
N LEU A 25 15.30 -0.21 -3.31
CA LEU A 25 14.50 -1.43 -3.37
C LEU A 25 15.31 -2.48 -2.62
N SER A 26 15.13 -2.51 -1.30
CA SER A 26 15.64 -3.57 -0.45
C SER A 26 14.78 -4.78 -0.77
N ALA A 27 15.11 -5.45 -1.88
CA ALA A 27 14.45 -6.64 -2.41
C ALA A 27 14.62 -7.88 -1.51
N ASP A 28 15.16 -7.70 -0.30
CA ASP A 28 15.48 -8.77 0.67
C ASP A 28 14.54 -8.81 1.88
N LYS A 29 13.54 -7.92 1.97
CA LYS A 29 12.61 -7.91 3.10
C LYS A 29 11.28 -8.55 2.73
N ASP A 30 10.97 -9.65 3.40
CA ASP A 30 9.66 -10.30 3.37
C ASP A 30 8.57 -9.27 3.74
N PRO A 31 7.46 -9.17 2.98
CA PRO A 31 6.36 -8.27 3.31
C PRO A 31 5.78 -8.47 4.71
N GLU A 32 5.96 -9.63 5.33
CA GLU A 32 5.52 -9.95 6.68
C GLU A 32 6.48 -9.46 7.77
N THR A 33 7.74 -9.15 7.44
CA THR A 33 8.78 -8.77 8.41
C THR A 33 9.09 -7.28 8.38
N GLY A 34 8.71 -6.57 7.32
CA GLY A 34 8.92 -5.13 7.24
C GLY A 34 8.40 -4.48 5.96
N ALA A 35 8.77 -3.21 5.77
CA ALA A 35 8.40 -2.46 4.57
C ALA A 35 9.00 -3.10 3.31
N PHE A 36 8.13 -3.43 2.37
CA PHE A 36 8.50 -4.07 1.11
C PHE A 36 8.16 -3.16 -0.07
N GLY A 37 9.19 -2.71 -0.82
CA GLY A 37 9.05 -1.67 -1.84
C GLY A 37 7.90 -1.87 -2.83
N PRO A 38 7.78 -3.04 -3.48
CA PRO A 38 6.68 -3.33 -4.41
C PRO A 38 5.28 -3.25 -3.77
N ALA A 39 5.16 -3.66 -2.50
CA ALA A 39 3.89 -3.59 -1.79
C ALA A 39 3.57 -2.17 -1.29
N GLN A 40 4.59 -1.38 -0.95
CA GLN A 40 4.42 0.04 -0.68
C GLN A 40 3.95 0.78 -1.94
N ALA A 41 4.54 0.48 -3.11
CA ALA A 41 4.09 1.01 -4.39
C ALA A 41 2.65 0.58 -4.72
N ALA A 42 2.27 -0.67 -4.41
CA ALA A 42 0.88 -1.11 -4.55
C ALA A 42 -0.06 -0.33 -3.61
N ALA A 43 0.34 -0.07 -2.37
CA ALA A 43 -0.43 0.77 -1.44
C ALA A 43 -0.57 2.23 -1.93
N ASP A 44 0.47 2.78 -2.57
CA ASP A 44 0.41 4.11 -3.20
C ASP A 44 -0.64 4.16 -4.31
N VAL A 45 -0.65 3.16 -5.19
CA VAL A 45 -1.66 3.05 -6.25
C VAL A 45 -3.06 2.89 -5.67
N LEU A 46 -3.23 2.07 -4.62
CA LEU A 46 -4.53 1.92 -3.95
C LEU A 46 -5.04 3.24 -3.36
N ARG A 47 -4.16 4.02 -2.73
CA ARG A 47 -4.50 5.34 -2.19
C ARG A 47 -4.93 6.30 -3.30
N GLU A 48 -4.18 6.33 -4.40
CA GLU A 48 -4.46 7.20 -5.54
C GLU A 48 -5.79 6.84 -6.21
N VAL A 49 -6.03 5.55 -6.49
CA VAL A 49 -7.27 5.06 -7.12
C VAL A 49 -8.49 5.27 -6.23
N ALA A 50 -8.35 5.07 -4.91
CA ALA A 50 -9.43 5.27 -3.95
C ALA A 50 -9.70 6.75 -3.64
N GLY A 51 -8.76 7.64 -3.95
CA GLY A 51 -8.86 9.07 -3.61
C GLY A 51 -8.86 9.32 -2.10
N THR A 52 -8.14 8.52 -1.33
CA THR A 52 -8.11 8.60 0.14
C THR A 52 -6.83 9.26 0.65
N ASP A 53 -6.86 9.74 1.89
CA ASP A 53 -5.67 10.34 2.54
C ASP A 53 -4.57 9.30 2.81
N GLY A 54 -4.96 8.03 2.97
CA GLY A 54 -4.04 6.93 3.23
C GLY A 54 -4.59 5.58 2.77
N ALA A 55 -3.70 4.59 2.67
CA ALA A 55 -4.05 3.22 2.32
C ALA A 55 -3.30 2.21 3.21
N PHE A 56 -3.95 1.07 3.44
CA PHE A 56 -3.39 -0.08 4.15
C PHE A 56 -3.45 -1.31 3.26
N LEU A 57 -2.34 -2.03 3.18
CA LEU A 57 -2.23 -3.29 2.45
C LEU A 57 -1.56 -4.32 3.35
N ALA A 58 -2.31 -5.32 3.80
CA ALA A 58 -1.79 -6.35 4.68
C ALA A 58 -0.89 -7.35 3.92
N ALA A 59 0.17 -7.80 4.57
CA ALA A 59 1.13 -8.74 4.01
C ALA A 59 0.50 -10.07 3.57
N ALA A 60 -0.52 -10.55 4.31
CA ALA A 60 -1.30 -11.73 3.97
C ALA A 60 -1.95 -11.68 2.58
N LEU A 61 -2.19 -10.47 2.05
CA LEU A 61 -2.81 -10.28 0.74
C LEU A 61 -1.78 -10.28 -0.40
N LEU A 62 -0.50 -10.53 -0.09
CA LEU A 62 0.60 -10.48 -1.03
C LEU A 62 1.13 -11.88 -1.34
N LYS A 63 1.47 -12.10 -2.60
CA LYS A 63 2.17 -13.29 -3.07
C LYS A 63 3.68 -13.06 -2.98
N SER A 64 4.40 -14.10 -2.59
CA SER A 64 5.87 -14.09 -2.60
C SER A 64 6.45 -14.14 -4.02
N ASN A 65 5.72 -14.70 -4.98
CA ASN A 65 6.11 -14.75 -6.38
C ASN A 65 5.21 -13.82 -7.22
N PHE A 66 5.79 -12.79 -7.81
CA PHE A 66 5.09 -11.78 -8.62
C PHE A 66 5.99 -11.26 -9.74
N ASP A 67 5.38 -10.67 -10.77
CA ASP A 67 6.08 -9.97 -11.84
C ASP A 67 6.32 -8.50 -11.43
N PRO A 68 7.58 -8.05 -11.32
CA PRO A 68 7.89 -6.65 -11.00
C PRO A 68 7.30 -5.63 -11.97
N ASN A 69 7.01 -6.01 -13.21
CA ASN A 69 6.41 -5.12 -14.21
C ASN A 69 4.89 -5.04 -14.09
N ASN A 70 4.28 -5.91 -13.28
CA ASN A 70 2.83 -5.96 -13.09
C ASN A 70 2.50 -6.17 -11.61
N LEU A 71 2.35 -5.05 -10.88
CA LEU A 71 2.02 -5.07 -9.44
C LEU A 71 0.69 -5.77 -9.12
N ALA A 72 -0.25 -5.90 -10.07
CA ALA A 72 -1.47 -6.65 -9.83
C ALA A 72 -1.20 -8.14 -9.56
N THR A 73 -0.09 -8.68 -10.07
CA THR A 73 0.33 -10.07 -9.81
C THR A 73 0.81 -10.27 -8.37
N LEU A 74 1.16 -9.19 -7.66
CA LEU A 74 1.52 -9.22 -6.24
C LEU A 74 0.30 -9.54 -5.37
N LEU A 75 -0.90 -9.15 -5.78
CA LEU A 75 -2.11 -9.36 -4.98
C LEU A 75 -2.54 -10.83 -5.03
N GLN A 76 -2.86 -11.39 -3.86
CA GLN A 76 -3.38 -12.74 -3.76
C GLN A 76 -4.74 -12.86 -4.43
N TYR A 77 -5.59 -11.86 -4.20
CA TYR A 77 -6.97 -11.77 -4.70
C TYR A 77 -7.16 -10.46 -5.51
N PRO A 78 -6.83 -10.45 -6.81
CA PRO A 78 -6.88 -9.23 -7.63
C PRO A 78 -8.32 -8.71 -7.84
N ASP A 79 -9.32 -9.60 -7.75
CA ASP A 79 -10.73 -9.24 -7.91
C ASP A 79 -11.38 -8.72 -6.62
N ASN A 80 -10.61 -8.54 -5.54
CA ASN A 80 -11.14 -7.98 -4.30
C ASN A 80 -11.43 -6.48 -4.46
N GLU A 81 -12.57 -6.07 -3.92
CA GLU A 81 -12.98 -4.68 -3.92
C GLU A 81 -12.15 -3.85 -2.94
N ILE A 82 -11.85 -2.62 -3.32
CA ILE A 82 -11.18 -1.66 -2.45
C ILE A 82 -12.20 -1.11 -1.45
N ALA A 83 -12.05 -1.49 -0.18
CA ALA A 83 -12.90 -0.99 0.88
C ALA A 83 -12.41 0.39 1.37
N VAL A 84 -13.20 1.44 1.11
CA VAL A 84 -12.95 2.79 1.63
C VAL A 84 -13.73 3.01 2.91
N VAL A 85 -13.03 3.33 4.00
CA VAL A 85 -13.62 3.54 5.32
C VAL A 85 -13.11 4.83 5.97
N ALA A 86 -14.01 5.54 6.65
CA ALA A 86 -13.63 6.65 7.52
C ALA A 86 -13.28 6.10 8.92
N ILE A 87 -12.03 6.29 9.34
CA ILE A 87 -11.52 5.81 10.64
C ILE A 87 -10.89 6.95 11.43
N THR A 88 -10.97 6.87 12.75
CA THR A 88 -10.35 7.87 13.63
C THR A 88 -8.86 7.59 13.80
N GLY A 89 -8.07 8.62 14.16
CA GLY A 89 -6.64 8.46 14.45
C GLY A 89 -6.34 7.43 15.55
N ALA A 90 -7.25 7.28 16.52
CA ALA A 90 -7.13 6.24 17.54
C ALA A 90 -7.20 4.82 16.96
N LYS A 91 -8.03 4.61 15.94
CA LYS A 91 -8.14 3.32 15.23
C LYS A 91 -6.97 3.09 14.28
N VAL A 92 -6.47 4.14 13.63
CA VAL A 92 -5.22 4.08 12.84
C VAL A 92 -4.06 3.63 13.72
N ARG A 93 -3.88 4.25 14.89
CA ARG A 93 -2.83 3.86 15.85
C ARG A 93 -2.98 2.39 16.30
N GLN A 94 -4.19 1.96 16.65
CA GLN A 94 -4.47 0.57 17.03
C GLN A 94 -4.13 -0.41 15.89
N ALA A 95 -4.37 -0.04 14.63
CA ALA A 95 -4.01 -0.85 13.48
C ALA A 95 -2.49 -0.98 13.32
N PHE A 96 -1.74 0.12 13.52
CA PHE A 96 -0.28 0.10 13.50
C PHE A 96 0.32 -0.72 14.64
N GLU A 97 -0.20 -0.59 15.87
CA GLU A 97 0.21 -1.42 17.00
C GLU A 97 0.00 -2.92 16.72
N ARG A 98 -1.16 -3.27 16.13
CA ARG A 98 -1.44 -4.65 15.71
C ARG A 98 -0.48 -5.13 14.62
N SER A 99 -0.15 -4.27 13.65
CA SER A 99 0.75 -4.56 12.53
C SER A 99 2.14 -4.99 13.00
N ILE A 100 2.66 -4.35 14.04
CA ILE A 100 4.02 -4.59 14.56
C ILE A 100 4.05 -5.55 15.76
N SER A 101 2.91 -6.12 16.15
CA SER A 101 2.77 -6.87 17.41
C SER A 101 3.68 -8.10 17.53
N LEU A 102 4.09 -8.69 16.40
CA LEU A 102 5.01 -9.83 16.37
C LEU A 102 6.45 -9.45 16.01
N TYR A 103 6.75 -8.17 15.76
CA TYR A 103 8.08 -7.74 15.33
C TYR A 103 9.16 -8.18 16.34
N PRO A 104 10.30 -8.76 15.90
CA PRO A 104 10.78 -8.89 14.51
C PRO A 104 10.39 -10.20 13.81
N GLN A 105 9.44 -10.98 14.35
CA GLN A 105 8.93 -12.18 13.68
C GLN A 105 7.99 -11.83 12.52
N PRO A 106 7.88 -12.70 11.49
CA PRO A 106 6.91 -12.52 10.42
C PRO A 106 5.48 -12.38 10.94
N ASN A 107 4.77 -11.39 10.43
CA ASN A 107 3.37 -11.14 10.72
C ASN A 107 2.59 -10.97 9.42
N SER A 108 1.65 -11.88 9.16
CA SER A 108 0.75 -11.77 8.01
C SER A 108 -0.18 -10.53 8.11
N SER A 109 -0.36 -9.98 9.31
CA SER A 109 -1.07 -8.71 9.53
C SER A 109 -0.19 -7.47 9.44
N PHE A 110 1.09 -7.60 9.05
CA PHE A 110 1.95 -6.45 8.82
C PHE A 110 1.37 -5.58 7.70
N LEU A 111 1.25 -4.28 7.95
CA LEU A 111 0.65 -3.31 7.06
C LEU A 111 1.74 -2.60 6.25
N GLN A 112 1.61 -2.69 4.93
CA GLN A 112 2.23 -1.80 3.96
C GLN A 112 1.31 -0.57 3.86
N ILE A 113 1.87 0.63 3.90
CA ILE A 113 1.13 1.86 4.19
C ILE A 113 1.47 2.95 3.18
N SER A 114 0.46 3.72 2.77
CA SER A 114 0.65 4.92 1.96
C SER A 114 -0.01 6.11 2.63
N GLY A 115 0.61 7.30 2.56
CA GLY A 115 0.10 8.53 3.18
C GLY A 115 0.40 8.66 4.69
N PHE A 116 1.21 7.75 5.24
CA PHE A 116 1.58 7.75 6.66
C PHE A 116 3.09 7.58 6.82
N GLU A 117 3.61 8.15 7.90
CA GLU A 117 4.95 7.87 8.41
C GLU A 117 4.82 7.31 9.82
N VAL A 118 5.40 6.13 10.06
CA VAL A 118 5.27 5.41 11.34
C VAL A 118 6.66 5.09 11.87
N THR A 119 6.93 5.56 13.09
CA THR A 119 8.11 5.19 13.87
C THR A 119 7.63 4.45 15.12
N PHE A 120 8.28 3.34 15.45
CA PHE A 120 7.96 2.57 16.65
C PHE A 120 9.23 2.21 17.42
N ASP A 121 9.08 2.00 18.72
CA ASP A 121 10.15 1.48 19.58
C ASP A 121 9.98 -0.04 19.74
N PRO A 122 10.88 -0.88 19.19
CA PRO A 122 10.80 -2.33 19.32
C PRO A 122 11.04 -2.83 20.77
N LYS A 123 11.46 -1.97 21.69
CA LYS A 123 11.72 -2.30 23.09
C LYS A 123 10.62 -1.81 24.04
N ALA A 124 9.64 -1.07 23.54
CA ALA A 124 8.52 -0.62 24.35
C ALA A 124 7.62 -1.82 24.73
N ALA A 125 7.04 -1.75 25.93
CA ALA A 125 6.01 -2.71 26.34
C ALA A 125 4.73 -2.50 25.48
N PRO A 126 3.99 -3.59 25.15
CA PRO A 126 2.79 -3.53 24.33
C PRO A 126 1.63 -2.75 24.99
#